data_AF-A0A496WQF2-F1
#
_entry.id   AF-A0A496WQF2-F1
#
_cell.length_a   1.000
_cell.length_b   1.000
_cell.length_c   1.000
_cell.angle_alpha   90.00
_cell.angle_beta   90.00
_cell.angle_gamma   90.00
#
_symmetry.space_group_name_H-M   'P 1'
#
loop_
_entity.id
_entity.type
_entity.pdbx_description
1 polymer ?
#
loop_
_entity_poly.entity_id
_entity_poly.type
_entity_poly.pdbx_seq_one_letter_code
_entity_poly.pdbx_strand_id
1 'polypeptide(L)'
;GRAKVVIELKYYGHDNQLEQRVIDIIEQTGMVDEIAIMSLKYEGIQKVRALRPQWNIGLLSATAIGDLSRLDTDFLAVAMGMASPGFIKRAHQAGRKVFVWTVNDRISMSRMISLGVDGIITDEPELARQVLAERADMNTVERLLIHTAQLFGEPYVPKQYRDNSP
;
A
#
# COMPACT_ATOMS: atom_id res chain seq x y z
N GLY A 1 -5.44 -9.44 -18.26
CA GLY A 1 -5.61 -9.21 -16.81
C GLY A 1 -6.43 -7.96 -16.59
N ARG A 2 -7.00 -7.77 -15.39
CA ARG A 2 -7.70 -6.54 -14.97
C ARG A 2 -6.86 -5.88 -13.88
N ALA A 3 -6.69 -4.56 -13.94
CA ALA A 3 -5.99 -3.78 -12.93
C ALA A 3 -6.87 -2.62 -12.47
N LYS A 4 -6.83 -2.33 -11.17
CA LYS A 4 -7.41 -1.13 -10.57
C LYS A 4 -6.39 0.01 -10.59
N VAL A 5 -6.85 1.25 -10.41
CA VAL A 5 -5.99 2.45 -10.48
C VAL A 5 -5.99 3.18 -9.14
N VAL A 6 -4.80 3.45 -8.61
CA VAL A 6 -4.62 4.38 -7.48
C VAL A 6 -4.16 5.72 -8.04
N ILE A 7 -4.97 6.76 -7.89
CA ILE A 7 -4.74 8.10 -8.46
C ILE A 7 -4.19 9.02 -7.37
N GLU A 8 -2.99 9.54 -7.56
CA GLU A 8 -2.42 10.54 -6.65
C GLU A 8 -2.72 11.97 -7.14
N LEU A 9 -3.41 12.75 -6.31
CA LEU A 9 -3.58 14.18 -6.53
C LEU A 9 -2.35 14.94 -6.03
N LYS A 10 -1.62 15.55 -6.97
CA LYS A 10 -0.45 16.40 -6.70
C LYS A 10 -0.78 17.86 -6.97
N TYR A 11 -0.31 18.74 -6.08
CA TYR A 11 -0.61 20.16 -6.09
C TYR A 11 0.65 20.96 -6.39
N TYR A 12 0.68 21.67 -7.52
CA TYR A 12 1.85 22.42 -8.00
C TYR A 12 1.59 23.93 -8.14
N GLY A 13 0.49 24.46 -7.58
CA GLY A 13 0.22 25.90 -7.54
C GLY A 13 -0.58 26.44 -8.74
N HIS A 14 -1.03 25.56 -9.63
CA HIS A 14 -1.95 25.88 -10.73
C HIS A 14 -3.21 25.01 -10.72
N ASP A 15 -3.56 24.50 -9.53
CA ASP A 15 -4.50 23.39 -9.33
C ASP A 15 -5.98 23.85 -9.32
N ASN A 16 -6.36 24.69 -10.27
CA ASN A 16 -7.72 25.21 -10.38
C ASN A 16 -8.71 24.05 -10.58
N GLN A 17 -9.52 23.80 -9.54
CA GLN A 17 -10.55 22.75 -9.51
C GLN A 17 -10.00 21.34 -9.82
N LEU A 18 -8.75 21.06 -9.43
CA LEU A 18 -8.10 19.77 -9.70
C LEU A 18 -8.97 18.58 -9.27
N GLU A 19 -9.54 18.63 -8.07
CA GLU A 19 -10.37 17.56 -7.52
C GLU A 19 -11.60 17.33 -8.40
N GLN A 20 -12.30 18.40 -8.79
CA GLN A 20 -13.49 18.31 -9.62
C GLN A 20 -13.18 17.74 -11.01
N ARG A 21 -12.10 18.21 -11.66
CA ARG A 21 -11.71 17.73 -12.99
C ARG A 21 -11.36 16.25 -12.99
N VAL A 22 -10.70 15.77 -11.93
CA VAL A 22 -10.41 14.34 -11.79
C VAL A 22 -11.69 13.54 -11.54
N ILE A 23 -12.59 14.03 -10.69
CA ILE A 23 -13.91 13.42 -10.47
C ILE A 23 -14.67 13.28 -11.78
N ASP A 24 -14.74 14.36 -12.58
CA ASP A 24 -15.45 14.36 -13.86
C ASP A 24 -14.91 13.29 -14.82
N ILE A 25 -13.58 13.13 -14.91
CA ILE A 25 -12.94 12.10 -15.74
C ILE A 25 -13.29 10.69 -15.24
N ILE A 26 -13.25 10.46 -13.93
CA ILE A 26 -13.57 9.14 -13.34
C ILE A 26 -15.03 8.77 -13.62
N GLU A 27 -15.94 9.73 -13.51
CA GLU A 27 -17.37 9.51 -13.78
C GLU A 27 -17.64 9.29 -15.27
N GLN A 28 -17.03 10.10 -16.15
CA GLN A 28 -17.16 9.95 -17.60
C GLN A 28 -16.62 8.61 -18.11
N THR A 29 -15.59 8.07 -17.45
CA THR A 29 -15.03 6.75 -17.80
C THR A 29 -15.76 5.59 -17.15
N GLY A 30 -16.70 5.84 -16.21
CA GLY A 30 -17.42 4.80 -15.48
C GLY A 30 -16.52 3.95 -14.56
N MET A 31 -15.41 4.50 -14.08
CA MET A 31 -14.37 3.76 -13.35
C MET A 31 -14.48 3.84 -11.82
N VAL A 32 -15.57 4.39 -11.28
CA VAL A 32 -15.72 4.67 -9.84
C VAL A 32 -15.39 3.46 -8.94
N ASP A 33 -15.80 2.25 -9.33
CA ASP A 33 -15.56 1.02 -8.53
C ASP A 33 -14.14 0.42 -8.69
N GLU A 34 -13.35 0.97 -9.62
CA GLU A 34 -12.00 0.50 -9.99
C GLU A 34 -10.89 1.44 -9.53
N ILE A 35 -11.23 2.51 -8.81
CA ILE A 35 -10.28 3.52 -8.37
C ILE A 35 -10.10 3.59 -6.86
N ALA A 36 -8.96 4.15 -6.47
CA ALA A 36 -8.75 4.77 -5.17
C ALA A 36 -8.05 6.11 -5.40
N ILE A 37 -8.38 7.14 -4.61
CA ILE A 37 -7.71 8.45 -4.70
C ILE A 37 -6.82 8.63 -3.48
N MET A 38 -5.62 9.17 -3.67
CA MET A 38 -4.74 9.56 -2.57
C MET A 38 -4.06 10.90 -2.81
N SER A 39 -3.52 11.51 -1.74
CA SER A 39 -2.74 12.74 -1.84
C SER A 39 -1.91 12.94 -0.58
N LEU A 40 -0.81 13.69 -0.69
CA LEU A 40 -0.07 14.22 0.46
C LEU A 40 -0.81 15.36 1.16
N LYS A 41 -1.75 16.02 0.48
CA LYS A 41 -2.51 17.14 1.04
C LYS A 41 -3.84 16.63 1.59
N TYR A 42 -3.96 16.61 2.92
CA TYR A 42 -5.18 16.16 3.58
C TYR A 42 -6.39 17.01 3.19
N GLU A 43 -6.20 18.33 2.98
CA GLU A 43 -7.26 19.22 2.54
C GLU A 43 -7.83 18.82 1.16
N GLY A 44 -6.98 18.32 0.27
CA GLY A 44 -7.39 17.80 -1.03
C GLY A 44 -8.30 16.58 -0.90
N ILE A 45 -7.93 15.67 0.00
CA ILE A 45 -8.72 14.45 0.29
C ILE A 45 -10.06 14.80 0.93
N GLN A 46 -10.10 15.78 1.83
CA GLN A 46 -11.35 16.25 2.44
C GLN A 46 -12.30 16.90 1.42
N LYS A 47 -11.77 17.64 0.43
CA LYS A 47 -12.59 18.14 -0.68
C LYS A 47 -13.20 17.01 -1.51
N VAL A 48 -12.40 15.98 -1.83
CA VAL A 48 -12.92 14.80 -2.53
C VAL A 48 -13.99 14.11 -1.69
N ARG A 49 -13.78 13.92 -0.38
CA ARG A 49 -14.79 13.35 0.55
C ARG A 49 -16.09 14.15 0.53
N ALA A 50 -16.01 15.49 0.58
CA ALA A 50 -17.19 16.35 0.57
C ALA A 50 -17.97 16.24 -0.75
N LEU A 51 -17.27 16.16 -1.89
CA LEU A 51 -17.89 16.02 -3.21
C LEU A 51 -18.43 14.60 -3.45
N ARG A 52 -17.73 13.57 -2.94
CA ARG A 52 -18.02 12.15 -3.17
C ARG A 52 -17.78 11.33 -1.90
N PRO A 53 -18.76 11.32 -0.97
CA PRO A 53 -18.58 10.72 0.37
C PRO A 53 -18.26 9.23 0.38
N GLN A 54 -18.70 8.49 -0.64
CA GLN A 54 -18.56 7.03 -0.71
C GLN A 54 -17.30 6.57 -1.45
N TRP A 55 -16.51 7.48 -2.02
CA TRP A 55 -15.33 7.09 -2.77
C TRP A 55 -14.22 6.62 -1.84
N ASN A 56 -13.45 5.64 -2.31
CA ASN A 56 -12.29 5.10 -1.60
C ASN A 56 -11.13 6.09 -1.68
N ILE A 57 -10.84 6.78 -0.58
CA ILE A 57 -9.81 7.83 -0.52
C ILE A 57 -8.78 7.57 0.57
N GLY A 58 -7.55 8.04 0.38
CA GLY A 58 -6.46 7.80 1.30
C GLY A 58 -5.50 8.97 1.47
N LEU A 59 -4.84 9.03 2.62
CA LEU A 59 -3.74 9.95 2.84
C LEU A 59 -2.42 9.28 2.48
N LEU A 60 -1.64 9.92 1.61
CA LEU A 60 -0.24 9.57 1.35
C LEU A 60 0.63 10.34 2.34
N SER A 61 1.32 9.64 3.24
CA SER A 61 2.09 10.25 4.32
C SER A 61 3.54 9.78 4.32
N ALA A 62 4.45 10.73 4.25
CA ALA A 62 5.90 10.51 4.39
C ALA A 62 6.38 10.62 5.85
N THR A 63 5.58 11.24 6.72
CA THR A 63 5.95 11.53 8.11
C THR A 63 4.77 11.33 9.05
N ALA A 64 5.03 10.74 10.23
CA ALA A 64 4.01 10.56 11.26
C ALA A 64 3.79 11.86 12.04
N ILE A 65 2.91 12.73 11.55
CA ILE A 65 2.44 13.88 12.33
C ILE A 65 1.10 13.52 12.97
N GLY A 66 1.07 13.45 14.30
CA GLY A 66 -0.13 13.09 15.06
C GLY A 66 -0.58 11.64 14.86
N ASP A 67 -1.82 11.35 15.24
CA ASP A 67 -2.42 10.02 15.09
C ASP A 67 -3.17 9.91 13.75
N LEU A 68 -2.45 9.47 12.72
CA LEU A 68 -2.98 9.30 11.37
C LEU A 68 -4.18 8.32 11.30
N SER A 69 -4.29 7.40 12.26
CA SER A 69 -5.40 6.42 12.27
C SER A 69 -6.77 7.07 12.53
N ARG A 70 -6.78 8.31 13.04
CA ARG A 70 -8.01 9.06 13.36
C ARG A 70 -8.51 9.96 12.24
N LEU A 71 -7.80 10.00 11.11
CA LEU A 71 -8.17 10.84 9.97
C LEU A 71 -9.37 10.24 9.22
N ASP A 72 -10.14 11.12 8.58
CA ASP A 72 -11.29 10.72 7.76
C ASP A 72 -10.85 10.32 6.35
N THR A 73 -10.27 9.12 6.27
CA THR A 73 -9.86 8.44 5.04
C THR A 73 -10.25 6.96 5.09
N ASP A 74 -10.22 6.24 3.98
CA ASP A 74 -10.48 4.79 3.93
C ASP A 74 -9.18 3.97 4.03
N PHE A 75 -8.05 4.58 3.64
CA PHE A 75 -6.73 3.99 3.77
C PHE A 75 -5.64 5.02 4.10
N LEU A 76 -4.49 4.51 4.52
CA LEU A 76 -3.26 5.25 4.77
C LEU A 76 -2.14 4.63 3.92
N ALA A 77 -1.50 5.43 3.07
CA ALA A 77 -0.31 5.03 2.33
C ALA A 77 0.92 5.66 3.02
N VAL A 78 1.72 4.86 3.73
CA VAL A 78 2.80 5.36 4.60
C VAL A 78 4.19 4.89 4.17
N ALA A 79 5.20 5.68 4.49
CA ALA A 79 6.59 5.25 4.33
C ALA A 79 6.86 3.95 5.13
N MET A 80 7.63 3.02 4.57
CA MET A 80 7.91 1.71 5.18
C MET A 80 8.36 1.80 6.65
N GLY A 81 9.18 2.79 7.00
CA GLY A 81 9.66 3.00 8.37
C GLY A 81 8.56 3.32 9.40
N MET A 82 7.38 3.76 8.96
CA MET A 82 6.23 4.05 9.82
C MET A 82 5.34 2.83 10.07
N ALA A 83 5.42 1.80 9.21
CA ALA A 83 4.56 0.62 9.21
C ALA A 83 4.93 -0.39 10.31
N SER A 84 4.98 0.07 11.56
CA SER A 84 5.16 -0.80 12.72
C SER A 84 3.94 -1.70 12.96
N PRO A 85 4.09 -2.87 13.60
CA PRO A 85 2.95 -3.73 13.95
C PRO A 85 1.87 -2.99 14.75
N GLY A 86 2.28 -2.11 15.67
CA GLY A 86 1.35 -1.31 16.47
C GLY A 86 0.61 -0.25 15.65
N PHE A 87 1.27 0.37 14.67
CA PHE A 87 0.62 1.30 13.74
C PHE A 87 -0.42 0.58 12.88
N ILE A 88 -0.03 -0.53 12.26
CA ILE A 88 -0.91 -1.34 11.40
C ILE A 88 -2.15 -1.77 12.17
N LYS A 89 -1.96 -2.32 13.37
CA LYS A 89 -3.07 -2.73 14.25
C LYS A 89 -4.02 -1.58 14.57
N ARG A 90 -3.51 -0.39 14.92
CA ARG A 90 -4.36 0.78 15.22
C ARG A 90 -5.14 1.26 13.99
N ALA A 91 -4.50 1.30 12.83
CA ALA A 91 -5.15 1.67 11.58
C ALA A 91 -6.29 0.69 11.25
N HIS A 92 -6.04 -0.62 11.33
CA HIS A 92 -7.09 -1.64 11.13
C HIS A 92 -8.22 -1.54 12.14
N GLN A 93 -7.93 -1.28 13.42
CA GLN A 93 -8.94 -1.05 14.45
C GLN A 93 -9.81 0.17 14.18
N ALA A 94 -9.27 1.18 13.49
CA ALA A 94 -10.00 2.35 13.01
C ALA A 94 -10.69 2.12 11.65
N GLY A 95 -10.68 0.90 11.12
CA GLY A 95 -11.29 0.56 9.83
C GLY A 95 -10.53 1.09 8.62
N ARG A 96 -9.23 1.37 8.77
CA ARG A 96 -8.36 1.92 7.72
C ARG A 96 -7.45 0.84 7.17
N LYS A 97 -7.36 0.72 5.84
CA LYS A 97 -6.32 -0.11 5.19
C LYS A 97 -4.96 0.58 5.29
N VAL A 98 -3.88 -0.19 5.28
CA VAL A 98 -2.49 0.31 5.30
C VAL A 98 -1.75 -0.14 4.05
N PHE A 99 -1.39 0.83 3.22
CA PHE A 99 -0.46 0.63 2.12
C PHE A 99 0.92 1.15 2.51
N VAL A 100 1.98 0.51 2.01
CA VAL A 100 3.36 0.91 2.30
C VAL A 100 4.12 1.26 1.04
N TRP A 101 4.89 2.34 1.12
CA TRP A 101 5.74 2.81 0.03
C TRP A 101 7.14 3.20 0.54
N THR A 102 8.16 3.27 -0.30
CA THR A 102 8.32 2.45 -1.51
C THR A 102 9.10 1.21 -1.10
N VAL A 103 8.62 0.02 -1.46
CA VAL A 103 9.26 -1.25 -1.06
C VAL A 103 9.78 -1.95 -2.30
N ASN A 104 11.10 -1.98 -2.48
CA ASN A 104 11.74 -2.40 -3.73
C ASN A 104 12.62 -3.65 -3.58
N ASP A 105 12.68 -4.27 -2.41
CA ASP A 105 13.45 -5.49 -2.18
C ASP A 105 12.59 -6.64 -1.64
N ARG A 106 12.97 -7.87 -2.02
CA ARG A 106 12.27 -9.12 -1.69
C ARG A 106 12.04 -9.30 -0.19
N ILE A 107 13.05 -8.95 0.60
CA ILE A 107 13.04 -9.15 2.04
C ILE A 107 12.01 -8.21 2.66
N SER A 108 12.08 -6.92 2.36
CA SER A 108 11.14 -5.92 2.87
C SER A 108 9.71 -6.19 2.40
N MET A 109 9.50 -6.61 1.14
CA MET A 109 8.17 -7.03 0.67
C MET A 109 7.61 -8.16 1.53
N SER A 110 8.38 -9.23 1.72
CA SER A 110 7.99 -10.38 2.54
C SER A 110 7.71 -9.96 3.99
N ARG A 111 8.53 -9.06 4.55
CA ARG A 111 8.32 -8.52 5.90
C ARG A 111 7.01 -7.77 6.01
N MET A 112 6.75 -6.81 5.12
CA MET A 112 5.54 -5.99 5.15
C MET A 112 4.28 -6.83 4.99
N ILE A 113 4.30 -7.83 4.09
CA ILE A 113 3.20 -8.81 3.96
C ILE A 113 2.98 -9.57 5.26
N SER A 114 4.04 -10.02 5.93
CA SER A 114 3.92 -10.70 7.24
C SER A 114 3.38 -9.80 8.35
N LEU A 115 3.63 -8.48 8.28
CA LEU A 115 3.06 -7.50 9.21
C LEU A 115 1.58 -7.21 8.96
N GLY A 116 1.03 -7.70 7.84
CA GLY A 116 -0.39 -7.54 7.51
C GLY A 116 -0.73 -6.23 6.82
N VAL A 117 0.21 -5.61 6.09
CA VAL A 117 -0.15 -4.47 5.23
C VAL A 117 -1.13 -4.91 4.15
N ASP A 118 -2.06 -4.03 3.78
CA ASP A 118 -3.08 -4.27 2.77
C ASP A 118 -2.58 -4.05 1.33
N GLY A 119 -1.44 -3.37 1.16
CA GLY A 119 -0.88 -3.07 -0.14
C GLY A 119 0.58 -2.64 -0.09
N ILE A 120 1.32 -2.96 -1.15
CA ILE A 120 2.70 -2.52 -1.37
C ILE A 120 2.73 -1.64 -2.62
N ILE A 121 3.34 -0.47 -2.49
CA ILE A 121 3.68 0.43 -3.60
C ILE A 121 5.17 0.23 -3.88
N THR A 122 5.49 -0.16 -5.11
CA THR A 122 6.83 -0.62 -5.51
C THR A 122 7.16 -0.20 -6.94
N ASP A 123 8.44 0.01 -7.20
CA ASP A 123 8.98 0.15 -8.55
C ASP A 123 9.28 -1.21 -9.20
N GLU A 124 9.18 -2.31 -8.42
CA GLU A 124 9.53 -3.68 -8.79
C GLU A 124 8.31 -4.61 -8.81
N PRO A 125 7.30 -4.39 -9.67
CA PRO A 125 6.04 -5.14 -9.65
C PRO A 125 6.20 -6.63 -9.99
N GLU A 126 7.12 -7.00 -10.87
CA GLU A 126 7.37 -8.42 -11.18
C GLU A 126 8.01 -9.13 -9.97
N LEU A 127 8.92 -8.46 -9.27
CA LEU A 127 9.50 -8.99 -8.03
C LEU A 127 8.41 -9.21 -6.98
N ALA A 128 7.51 -8.23 -6.79
CA ALA A 128 6.38 -8.38 -5.87
C ALA A 128 5.50 -9.58 -6.21
N ARG A 129 5.26 -9.84 -7.50
CA ARG A 129 4.49 -11.00 -7.97
C ARG A 129 5.20 -12.33 -7.65
N GLN A 130 6.52 -12.39 -7.83
CA GLN A 130 7.33 -13.56 -7.45
C GLN A 130 7.29 -13.81 -5.94
N VAL A 131 7.44 -12.76 -5.13
CA VAL A 131 7.37 -12.87 -3.66
C VAL A 131 6.02 -13.39 -3.21
N LEU A 132 4.92 -12.93 -3.82
CA LEU A 132 3.58 -13.42 -3.50
C LEU A 132 3.41 -14.91 -3.86
N ALA A 133 3.92 -15.33 -5.02
CA ALA A 133 3.87 -16.73 -5.44
C ALA A 133 4.67 -17.64 -4.49
N GLU A 134 5.93 -17.29 -4.22
CA GLU A 134 6.78 -18.03 -3.29
C GLU A 134 6.16 -18.15 -1.90
N ARG A 135 5.57 -17.06 -1.38
CA ARG A 135 4.91 -17.07 -0.08
C ARG A 135 3.65 -17.92 -0.06
N ALA A 136 2.93 -18.04 -1.17
CA ALA A 136 1.73 -18.87 -1.26
C ALA A 136 2.06 -20.35 -1.04
N ASP A 137 3.22 -20.79 -1.53
CA ASP A 137 3.70 -22.17 -1.39
C ASP A 137 4.35 -22.47 -0.03
N MET A 138 4.74 -21.43 0.72
CA MET A 138 5.40 -21.59 2.02
C MET A 138 4.43 -21.98 3.15
N ASN A 139 4.86 -22.92 3.99
CA ASN A 139 4.19 -23.24 5.24
C ASN A 139 4.52 -22.22 6.36
N THR A 140 3.83 -22.32 7.49
CA THR A 140 3.98 -21.40 8.64
C THR A 140 5.40 -21.35 9.18
N VAL A 141 6.12 -22.48 9.21
CA VAL A 141 7.50 -22.55 9.71
C VAL A 141 8.45 -21.82 8.77
N GLU A 142 8.32 -22.01 7.45
CA GLU A 142 9.13 -21.33 6.45
C GLU A 142 8.91 -19.81 6.49
N ARG A 143 7.66 -19.37 6.62
CA ARG A 143 7.31 -17.96 6.80
C ARG A 143 7.91 -17.38 8.09
N LEU A 144 7.88 -18.15 9.18
CA LEU A 144 8.50 -17.75 10.45
C LEU A 144 10.02 -17.65 10.33
N LEU A 145 10.67 -18.62 9.68
CA LEU A 145 12.11 -18.63 9.46
C LEU A 145 12.57 -17.39 8.68
N ILE A 146 11.87 -17.05 7.60
CA ILE A 146 12.14 -15.82 6.84
C ILE A 146 11.99 -14.59 7.74
N HIS A 147 10.89 -14.50 8.49
CA HIS A 147 10.68 -13.38 9.43
C HIS A 147 11.81 -13.29 10.48
N THR A 148 12.29 -14.42 11.00
CA THR A 148 13.40 -14.43 11.96
C THR A 148 14.74 -14.07 11.33
N ALA A 149 15.06 -14.60 10.15
CA ALA A 149 16.30 -14.25 9.43
C ALA A 149 16.40 -12.73 9.19
N GLN A 150 15.26 -12.09 8.93
CA GLN A 150 15.16 -10.64 8.78
C GLN A 150 15.44 -9.85 10.07
N LEU A 151 15.09 -10.38 11.24
CA LEU A 151 15.39 -9.75 12.53
C LEU A 151 16.89 -9.83 12.86
N PHE A 152 17.56 -10.87 12.39
CA PHE A 152 18.96 -11.14 12.71
C PHE A 152 19.94 -10.79 11.58
N GLY A 153 19.45 -10.29 10.43
CA GLY A 153 20.29 -9.75 9.35
C GLY A 153 21.02 -10.81 8.51
N GLU A 154 20.67 -12.09 8.63
CA GLU A 154 21.26 -13.16 7.84
C GLU A 154 20.50 -13.33 6.51
N PRO A 155 21.18 -13.36 5.35
CA PRO A 155 20.53 -13.58 4.07
C PRO A 155 19.94 -14.99 4.02
N TYR A 156 18.63 -15.08 3.81
CA TYR A 156 18.00 -16.35 3.45
C TYR A 156 18.49 -16.76 2.06
N VAL A 157 19.23 -17.88 1.99
CA VAL A 157 19.54 -18.59 0.74
C VAL A 157 18.39 -19.57 0.46
N PRO A 158 17.62 -19.40 -0.62
CA PRO A 158 16.56 -20.36 -0.96
C PRO A 158 17.15 -21.74 -1.17
N LYS A 159 16.45 -22.79 -0.71
CA LYS A 159 16.77 -24.17 -1.08
C LYS A 159 16.64 -24.34 -2.60
N GLN A 160 17.71 -24.80 -3.25
CA GLN A 160 17.62 -25.38 -4.59
C GLN A 160 16.70 -26.61 -4.54
N TYR A 161 15.67 -26.62 -5.39
CA TYR A 161 14.80 -27.79 -5.56
C TYR A 161 15.54 -28.92 -6.29
N ARG A 162 15.02 -30.13 -6.11
CA ARG A 162 15.76 -31.39 -6.22
C ARG A 162 15.88 -31.99 -7.63
N ASP A 163 15.44 -31.32 -8.68
CA ASP A 163 15.57 -31.85 -10.05
C ASP A 163 15.88 -30.80 -11.13
N ASN A 164 16.46 -31.29 -12.21
CA ASN A 164 16.90 -30.53 -13.39
C ASN A 164 15.83 -30.61 -14.49
N SER A 165 14.71 -29.91 -14.34
CA SER A 165 13.76 -29.71 -15.44
C SER A 165 13.76 -28.23 -15.85
N PRO A 166 13.79 -27.93 -17.16
CA PRO A 166 14.39 -26.73 -17.74
C PRO A 166 13.71 -25.41 -17.34
#